data_AF-A0A6G9YD79-F1
#
_entry.id   AF-A0A6G9YD79-F1
#
_cell.length_a   1.000
_cell.length_b   1.000
_cell.length_c   1.000
_cell.angle_alpha   90.00
_cell.angle_beta   90.00
_cell.angle_gamma   90.00
#
_symmetry.space_group_name_H-M   'P 1'
#
loop_
_entity.id
_entity.type
_entity.pdbx_description
1 polymer ?
#
loop_
_entity_poly.entity_id
_entity_poly.type
_entity_poly.pdbx_seq_one_letter_code
_entity_poly.pdbx_strand_id
1 'polypeptide(L)'
;MATVVHLDQSHPHIEVRTRGALSLLGRAVFGEKPTATGNPVFDKDFRILAADPQYSGWLVSKPLIDAHVARAVPEWSVAGNQLLAYYSGRLRDPDVAYGRGIGLLRVAELLGHP
;
A
#
# COMPACT_ATOMS: atom_id res chain seq x y z
N MET A 1 -2.30 -15.05 2.70
CA MET A 1 -1.57 -14.62 3.92
C MET A 1 -1.64 -13.11 3.99
N ALA A 2 -1.72 -12.54 5.19
CA ALA A 2 -1.55 -11.11 5.41
C ALA A 2 -0.36 -10.87 6.34
N THR A 3 0.36 -9.79 6.10
CA THR A 3 1.31 -9.20 7.05
C THR A 3 0.71 -7.90 7.53
N VAL A 4 0.80 -7.62 8.84
CA VAL A 4 0.26 -6.41 9.46
C VAL A 4 1.35 -5.72 10.26
N VAL A 5 1.51 -4.42 10.07
CA VAL A 5 2.31 -3.52 10.90
C VAL A 5 1.34 -2.53 11.56
N HIS A 6 1.50 -2.32 12.87
CA HIS A 6 0.73 -1.33 13.61
C HIS A 6 1.48 -0.01 13.60
N LEU A 7 0.85 1.03 13.08
CA LEU A 7 1.35 2.39 13.07
C LEU A 7 1.01 3.09 14.39
N ASP A 8 1.80 4.10 14.74
CA ASP A 8 1.58 4.98 15.90
C ASP A 8 0.43 5.98 15.69
N GLN A 9 0.07 6.24 14.43
CA GLN A 9 -1.03 7.14 14.05
C GLN A 9 -2.12 6.43 13.23
N SER A 10 -3.35 6.94 13.34
CA SER A 10 -4.49 6.51 12.52
C SER A 10 -4.53 7.23 11.17
N HIS A 11 -4.78 6.49 10.10
CA HIS A 11 -4.96 6.98 8.74
C HIS A 11 -6.36 6.65 8.19
N PRO A 12 -6.94 7.52 7.33
CA PRO A 12 -8.07 7.14 6.49
C PRO A 12 -7.67 5.98 5.56
N HIS A 13 -8.66 5.28 5.03
CA HIS A 13 -8.40 4.16 4.14
C HIS A 13 -7.68 4.62 2.86
N ILE A 14 -6.49 4.06 2.63
CA ILE A 14 -5.71 4.21 1.39
C ILE A 14 -5.17 2.85 0.97
N GLU A 15 -5.27 2.53 -0.31
CA GLU A 15 -4.70 1.31 -0.90
C GLU A 15 -3.84 1.68 -2.11
N VAL A 16 -2.61 1.15 -2.16
CA VAL A 16 -1.73 1.18 -3.34
C VAL A 16 -1.57 -0.23 -3.87
N ARG A 17 -2.01 -0.44 -5.10
CA ARG A 17 -2.02 -1.77 -5.73
C ARG A 17 -1.68 -1.73 -7.21
N THR A 18 -1.28 -2.87 -7.76
CA THR A 18 -1.09 -2.99 -9.20
C THR A 18 -2.42 -2.88 -9.95
N ARG A 19 -2.35 -2.35 -11.18
CA ARG A 19 -3.49 -2.39 -12.09
C ARG A 19 -3.75 -3.84 -12.52
N GLY A 20 -5.01 -4.24 -12.53
CA GLY A 20 -5.45 -5.60 -12.88
C GLY A 20 -5.60 -6.56 -11.70
N ALA A 21 -5.11 -6.23 -10.50
CA ALA A 21 -5.37 -7.01 -9.29
C ALA A 21 -6.85 -6.90 -8.87
N LEU A 22 -7.52 -8.04 -8.71
CA LEU A 22 -8.87 -8.13 -8.17
C LEU A 22 -8.84 -7.75 -6.68
N SER A 23 -9.60 -6.71 -6.31
CA SER A 23 -9.78 -6.20 -4.94
C SER A 23 -10.16 -7.34 -4.00
N LEU A 24 -9.22 -7.85 -3.18
CA LEU A 24 -9.52 -8.83 -2.13
C LEU A 24 -10.06 -8.16 -0.86
N LEU A 25 -9.88 -6.85 -0.74
CA LEU A 25 -10.63 -6.01 0.18
C LEU A 25 -11.53 -5.06 -0.62
N GLY A 26 -12.84 -5.12 -0.37
CA GLY A 26 -13.77 -4.03 -0.66
C GLY A 26 -14.15 -3.82 -2.14
N ARG A 27 -15.04 -4.66 -2.66
CA ARG A 27 -15.98 -4.19 -3.69
C ARG A 27 -16.82 -3.04 -3.09
N ALA A 28 -16.67 -1.85 -3.66
CA ALA A 28 -17.77 -0.95 -4.00
C ALA A 28 -18.65 -0.32 -2.89
N VAL A 29 -18.09 0.15 -1.76
CA VAL A 29 -18.91 0.90 -0.75
C VAL A 29 -18.45 2.34 -0.47
N PHE A 30 -17.27 2.81 -0.92
CA PHE A 30 -16.72 4.11 -0.43
C PHE A 30 -16.53 5.25 -1.45
N GLY A 31 -17.06 5.17 -2.68
CA GLY A 31 -16.95 6.31 -3.62
C GLY A 31 -15.51 6.70 -3.97
N GLU A 32 -14.55 5.80 -3.72
CA GLU A 32 -13.12 6.03 -3.90
C GLU A 32 -12.81 6.24 -5.38
N LYS A 33 -12.13 7.35 -5.68
CA LYS A 33 -11.72 7.70 -7.05
C LYS A 33 -10.25 7.36 -7.21
N PRO A 34 -9.84 6.80 -8.37
CA PRO A 34 -8.42 6.63 -8.67
C PRO A 34 -7.71 7.99 -8.60
N THR A 35 -6.73 8.11 -7.71
CA THR A 35 -5.89 9.32 -7.63
C THR A 35 -4.66 9.13 -8.52
N ALA A 36 -4.45 10.05 -9.47
CA ALA A 36 -3.23 10.11 -10.26
C ALA A 36 -2.12 10.79 -9.44
N THR A 37 -0.92 10.21 -9.46
CA THR A 37 0.25 10.79 -8.75
C THR A 37 0.97 11.84 -9.58
N GLY A 38 0.76 11.85 -10.90
CA GLY A 38 1.53 12.68 -11.83
C GLY A 38 2.87 12.08 -12.22
N ASN A 39 3.21 10.88 -11.72
CA ASN A 39 4.36 10.10 -12.19
C ASN A 39 3.86 9.05 -13.22
N PRO A 40 4.16 9.20 -14.51
CA PRO A 40 3.63 8.32 -15.55
C PRO A 40 4.05 6.85 -15.40
N VAL A 41 5.24 6.60 -14.85
CA VAL A 41 5.75 5.23 -14.64
C VAL A 41 4.96 4.54 -13.54
N PHE A 42 4.73 5.23 -12.43
CA PHE A 42 3.89 4.73 -11.35
C PHE A 42 2.44 4.57 -11.79
N ASP A 43 1.85 5.61 -12.38
CA ASP A 43 0.42 5.65 -12.74
C ASP A 43 0.06 4.62 -13.83
N LYS A 44 1.04 4.14 -14.59
CA LYS A 44 0.91 3.03 -15.56
C LYS A 44 0.73 1.69 -14.88
N ASP A 45 1.51 1.40 -13.84
CA ASP A 45 1.58 0.07 -13.23
C ASP A 45 0.69 -0.05 -11.98
N PHE A 46 0.46 1.06 -11.29
CA PHE A 46 -0.21 1.13 -9.99
C PHE A 46 -1.44 2.04 -10.04
N ARG A 47 -2.29 1.90 -9.03
CA ARG A 47 -3.39 2.81 -8.73
C ARG A 47 -3.49 3.02 -7.23
N ILE A 48 -3.86 4.25 -6.87
CA ILE A 48 -4.21 4.62 -5.49
C ILE A 48 -5.73 4.62 -5.39
N LEU A 49 -6.27 3.90 -4.41
CA LEU A 49 -7.63 4.06 -3.95
C LEU A 49 -7.63 4.80 -2.62
N ALA A 50 -8.43 5.85 -2.53
CA ALA A 50 -8.57 6.63 -1.31
C ALA A 50 -9.96 7.27 -1.25
N ALA A 51 -10.48 7.42 -0.04
CA ALA A 51 -11.69 8.20 0.20
C ALA A 51 -11.43 9.72 0.04
N ASP A 52 -10.22 10.17 0.42
CA ASP A 52 -9.77 11.56 0.29
C ASP A 52 -8.55 11.65 -0.64
N PRO A 53 -8.73 12.13 -1.89
CA PRO A 53 -7.64 12.29 -2.84
C PRO A 53 -6.54 13.26 -2.37
N GLN A 54 -6.89 14.33 -1.64
CA GLN A 54 -5.91 15.32 -1.18
C GLN A 54 -5.00 14.70 -0.11
N TYR A 55 -5.62 14.03 0.86
CA TYR A 55 -4.86 13.31 1.89
C TYR A 55 -3.98 12.21 1.27
N SER A 56 -4.49 11.49 0.25
CA SER A 56 -3.70 10.48 -0.45
C SER A 56 -2.49 11.06 -1.20
N GLY A 57 -2.62 12.25 -1.78
CA GLY A 57 -1.50 12.94 -2.44
C GLY A 57 -0.43 13.43 -1.47
N TRP A 58 -0.81 13.76 -0.23
CA TRP A 58 0.14 14.08 0.83
C TRP A 58 0.85 12.83 1.37
N LEU A 59 0.09 11.76 1.65
CA LEU A 59 0.62 10.54 2.26
C LEU A 59 1.49 9.72 1.28
N VAL A 60 1.04 9.57 0.03
CA VAL A 60 1.78 8.84 -1.02
C VAL A 60 2.84 9.76 -1.63
N SER A 61 3.86 10.02 -0.83
CA SER A 61 4.96 10.93 -1.13
C SER A 61 5.86 10.43 -2.27
N LYS A 62 6.68 11.32 -2.83
CA LYS A 62 7.64 10.98 -3.89
C LYS A 62 8.57 9.79 -3.52
N PRO A 63 9.17 9.72 -2.31
CA PRO A 63 9.97 8.56 -1.91
C PRO A 63 9.20 7.23 -1.97
N LEU A 64 7.93 7.22 -1.59
CA LEU A 64 7.09 6.02 -1.64
C LEU A 64 6.73 5.64 -3.09
N ILE A 65 6.47 6.63 -3.94
CA ILE A 65 6.29 6.44 -5.38
C ILE A 65 7.54 5.82 -6.01
N ASP A 66 8.72 6.39 -5.73
CA ASP A 66 9.99 5.90 -6.27
C ASP A 66 10.27 4.46 -5.83
N ALA A 67 9.95 4.11 -4.58
CA ALA A 67 10.09 2.75 -4.05
C ALA A 67 9.20 1.75 -4.78
N HIS A 68 7.96 2.12 -5.13
CA HIS A 68 7.06 1.29 -5.93
C HIS A 68 7.55 1.12 -7.37
N VAL A 69 8.02 2.20 -7.99
CA VAL A 69 8.63 2.16 -9.33
C VAL A 69 9.85 1.22 -9.34
N ALA A 70 10.66 1.24 -8.29
CA ALA A 70 11.81 0.35 -8.11
C ALA A 70 11.44 -1.08 -7.68
N ARG A 71 10.14 -1.39 -7.47
CA ARG A 71 9.64 -2.68 -6.94
C ARG A 71 10.29 -3.06 -5.59
N ALA A 72 10.66 -2.06 -4.80
CA ALA A 72 11.34 -2.23 -3.52
C ALA A 72 10.38 -2.40 -2.33
N VAL A 73 9.09 -2.13 -2.54
CA VAL A 73 8.03 -2.25 -1.52
C VAL A 73 6.85 -3.04 -2.08
N PRO A 74 6.09 -3.76 -1.23
CA PRO A 74 4.90 -4.49 -1.65
C PRO A 74 3.73 -3.55 -1.91
N GLU A 75 2.67 -4.08 -2.55
CA GLU A 75 1.34 -3.50 -2.48
C GLU A 75 0.84 -3.46 -1.03
N TRP A 76 0.06 -2.43 -0.69
CA TRP A 76 -0.35 -2.22 0.69
C TRP A 76 -1.69 -1.47 0.80
N SER A 77 -2.34 -1.64 1.95
CA SER A 77 -3.51 -0.88 2.36
C SER A 77 -3.33 -0.42 3.81
N VAL A 78 -3.73 0.82 4.12
CA VAL A 78 -3.78 1.33 5.48
C VAL A 78 -5.21 1.70 5.83
N ALA A 79 -5.65 1.38 7.05
CA ALA A 79 -6.91 1.85 7.62
C ALA A 79 -6.81 1.88 9.14
N GLY A 80 -7.16 3.02 9.75
CA GLY A 80 -6.89 3.20 11.17
C GLY A 80 -5.37 3.16 11.40
N ASN A 81 -4.94 2.43 12.42
CA ASN A 81 -3.53 2.23 12.74
C ASN A 81 -2.92 0.95 12.11
N GLN A 82 -3.60 0.32 11.16
CA GLN A 82 -3.13 -0.93 10.58
C GLN A 82 -2.66 -0.71 9.15
N LEU A 83 -1.39 -1.03 8.90
CA LEU A 83 -0.82 -1.16 7.58
C LEU A 83 -0.75 -2.64 7.23
N LEU A 84 -1.34 -3.03 6.09
CA LEU A 84 -1.48 -4.42 5.68
C LEU A 84 -0.93 -4.64 4.26
N ALA A 85 -0.31 -5.80 4.06
CA ALA A 85 -0.02 -6.34 2.73
C ALA A 85 -0.59 -7.75 2.58
N TYR A 86 -1.25 -8.01 1.45
CA TYR A 86 -1.85 -9.30 1.13
C TYR A 86 -1.00 -10.08 0.13
N TYR A 87 -0.72 -11.33 0.46
CA TYR A 87 0.02 -12.25 -0.39
C TYR A 87 -0.84 -13.47 -0.69
N SER A 88 -1.00 -13.78 -1.97
CA SER A 88 -1.65 -15.00 -2.42
C SER A 88 -0.76 -16.23 -2.15
N GLY A 89 -1.40 -17.39 -2.10
CA GLY A 89 -0.71 -18.66 -1.87
C GLY A 89 -0.47 -19.03 -0.40
N ARG A 90 0.23 -20.15 -0.20
CA ARG A 90 0.55 -20.69 1.12
C ARG A 90 1.93 -20.21 1.55
N LEU A 91 2.05 -19.79 2.81
CA LEU A 91 3.35 -19.55 3.43
C LEU A 91 3.93 -20.91 3.83
N ARG A 92 4.98 -21.35 3.13
CA ARG A 92 5.68 -22.62 3.41
C ARG A 92 7.09 -22.41 3.96
N ASP A 93 7.61 -21.21 3.77
CA ASP A 93 8.98 -20.83 4.10
C ASP A 93 8.94 -19.64 5.08
N PRO A 94 9.47 -19.78 6.31
CA PRO A 94 9.58 -18.70 7.27
C PRO A 94 10.37 -17.49 6.75
N ASP A 95 11.42 -17.69 5.95
CA ASP A 95 12.27 -16.60 5.45
C ASP A 95 11.50 -15.68 4.51
N VAL A 96 10.57 -16.25 3.75
CA VAL A 96 9.61 -15.49 2.95
C VAL A 96 8.69 -14.65 3.84
N ALA A 97 8.30 -15.15 5.02
CA ALA A 97 7.49 -14.38 5.96
C ALA A 97 8.27 -13.17 6.50
N TYR A 98 9.53 -13.40 6.90
CA TYR A 98 10.42 -12.35 7.39
C TYR A 98 10.66 -11.27 6.32
N GLY A 99 10.99 -11.67 5.09
CA GLY A 99 11.19 -10.73 3.98
C GLY A 99 9.95 -9.89 3.67
N ARG A 100 8.75 -10.47 3.75
CA ARG A 100 7.47 -9.74 3.60
C ARG A 100 7.26 -8.74 4.73
N GLY A 101 7.62 -9.10 5.96
CA GLY A 101 7.63 -8.19 7.11
C GLY A 101 8.54 -6.97 6.88
N ILE A 102 9.78 -7.21 6.46
CA ILE A 102 10.75 -6.14 6.15
C ILE A 102 10.22 -5.21 5.06
N GLY A 103 9.64 -5.76 4.00
CA GLY A 103 9.05 -4.96 2.93
C GLY A 103 7.91 -4.05 3.41
N LEU A 104 7.06 -4.54 4.32
CA LEU A 104 5.96 -3.74 4.87
C LEU A 104 6.42 -2.71 5.90
N LEU A 105 7.43 -3.03 6.71
CA LEU A 105 8.09 -2.06 7.59
C LEU A 105 8.71 -0.91 6.79
N ARG A 106 9.32 -1.21 5.64
CA ARG A 106 9.85 -0.17 4.75
C ARG A 106 8.75 0.77 4.25
N VAL A 107 7.53 0.27 4.02
CA VAL A 107 6.39 1.14 3.70
C VAL A 107 6.05 2.03 4.88
N ALA A 108 5.98 1.50 6.11
CA ALA A 108 5.70 2.27 7.32
C ALA A 108 6.70 3.44 7.50
N GLU A 109 8.00 3.15 7.37
CA GLU A 109 9.06 4.18 7.39
C GLU A 109 8.83 5.29 6.36
N LEU A 110 8.46 4.92 5.12
CA LEU A 110 8.22 5.85 4.02
C LEU A 110 6.92 6.66 4.17
N LEU A 111 5.98 6.17 4.99
CA LEU A 111 4.80 6.91 5.43
C LEU A 111 5.12 7.90 6.56
N GLY A 112 6.34 7.86 7.11
CA GLY A 112 6.77 8.70 8.23
C GLY A 112 6.48 8.07 9.60
N HIS A 113 6.18 6.77 9.64
CA HIS A 113 5.77 6.04 10.83
C HIS A 113 6.69 4.83 11.05
N PRO A 114 7.85 5.01 11.73
CA PRO A 114 8.81 3.94 12.00
C PRO A 114 8.29 2.89 12.99
#